data_AF-A0A6P4EUS9-F1
#
_entry.id   AF-A0A6P4EUS9-F1
#
_cell.length_a   1.000
_cell.length_b   1.000
_cell.length_c   1.000
_cell.angle_alpha   90.00
_cell.angle_beta   90.00
_cell.angle_gamma   90.00
#
_symmetry.space_group_name_H-M   'P 1'
#
loop_
_entity.id
_entity.type
_entity.pdbx_description
1 polymer ?
#
loop_
_entity_poly.entity_id
_entity_poly.type
_entity_poly.pdbx_seq_one_letter_code
_entity_poly.pdbx_strand_id
1 'polypeptide(L)' 'MNIIQGCVLVFLGLVLSNVEAQVPTRVPSARDIACGERRYYNELRRTCLPY' A
#
# COMPACT_ATOMS: atom_id res chain seq x y z
N MET A 1 37.58 3.41 -10.24
CA MET A 1 36.51 2.39 -10.21
C MET A 1 35.92 2.41 -8.80
N ASN A 2 34.70 2.97 -8.61
CA ASN A 2 33.79 2.80 -7.44
C ASN A 2 32.79 3.96 -7.22
N ILE A 3 33.05 5.17 -7.74
CA ILE A 3 32.17 6.32 -7.48
C ILE A 3 30.85 6.22 -8.26
N ILE A 4 30.93 5.86 -9.56
CA ILE A 4 29.76 5.74 -10.43
C ILE A 4 28.80 4.65 -9.91
N GLN A 5 29.36 3.52 -9.45
CA GLN A 5 28.58 2.42 -8.90
C GLN A 5 27.92 2.79 -7.56
N GLY A 6 28.60 3.57 -6.71
CA GLY A 6 28.01 4.12 -5.48
C GLY A 6 26.83 5.05 -5.77
N CYS A 7 26.97 5.96 -6.75
CA CYS A 7 25.87 6.84 -7.16
C CYS A 7 24.66 6.04 -7.66
N VAL A 8 24.87 5.03 -8.52
CA VAL A 8 23.78 4.20 -9.04
C VAL A 8 23.04 3.48 -7.90
N LEU A 9 23.75 2.93 -6.92
CA LEU A 9 23.13 2.25 -5.78
C LEU A 9 22.30 3.20 -4.90
N VAL A 10 22.78 4.43 -4.68
CA VAL A 10 22.04 5.45 -3.90
C VAL A 10 20.78 5.89 -4.64
N PHE A 11 20.87 6.16 -5.95
CA PHE A 11 19.71 6.52 -6.75
C PHE A 11 18.69 5.37 -6.84
N LEU A 12 19.16 4.13 -6.96
CA LEU A 12 18.30 2.94 -6.98
C LEU A 12 17.56 2.76 -5.64
N GLY A 13 18.27 2.92 -4.53
CA GLY A 13 17.66 2.90 -3.18
C GLY A 13 16.60 3.98 -3.00
N LEU A 14 16.85 5.19 -3.49
CA LEU A 14 15.91 6.31 -3.36
C LEU A 14 14.63 6.12 -4.19
N VAL A 15 14.74 5.54 -5.39
CA VAL A 15 13.58 5.21 -6.23
C VAL A 15 12.74 4.10 -5.60
N LEU A 16 13.37 3.09 -5.01
CA LEU A 16 12.68 1.95 -4.40
C LEU A 16 12.01 2.30 -3.06
N SER A 17 12.57 3.23 -2.27
CA SER A 17 11.97 3.65 -0.98
C SER A 17 10.64 4.39 -1.13
N ASN A 18 10.31 4.90 -2.32
CA ASN A 18 9.02 5.55 -2.56
C ASN A 18 7.88 4.54 -2.84
N VAL A 19 8.15 3.24 -2.84
CA VAL A 19 7.16 2.16 -3.04
C VAL A 19 6.66 1.58 -1.70
N GLU A 20 6.67 2.36 -0.62
CA GLU A 20 6.03 2.00 0.65
C GLU A 20 4.70 2.72 0.93
N ALA A 21 4.11 3.37 -0.07
CA ALA A 21 2.71 3.73 0.00
C ALA A 21 1.90 2.63 -0.68
N GLN A 22 1.60 1.54 0.04
CA GLN A 22 0.35 0.81 -0.20
C GLN A 22 -0.79 1.79 0.06
N VAL A 23 -1.04 2.68 -0.90
CA VAL A 23 -2.26 3.46 -0.94
C VAL A 23 -3.36 2.41 -0.99
N PRO A 24 -4.28 2.35 -0.01
CA PRO A 24 -5.41 1.44 -0.12
C PRO A 24 -6.11 1.78 -1.43
N THR A 25 -5.94 0.92 -2.43
CA THR A 25 -6.50 1.08 -3.79
C THR A 25 -8.01 1.07 -3.79
N ARG A 26 -8.60 0.78 -2.62
CA ARG A 26 -10.02 0.80 -2.36
C ARG A 26 -10.41 2.07 -1.61
N VAL A 27 -11.23 2.89 -2.26
CA VAL A 27 -11.95 3.99 -1.61
C VAL A 27 -12.89 3.40 -0.55
N PRO A 28 -12.81 3.83 0.72
CA PRO A 28 -13.69 3.30 1.76
C PRO A 28 -15.14 3.64 1.44
N SER A 29 -15.98 2.61 1.33
CA SER A 29 -17.43 2.75 1.19
C SER A 29 -18.09 2.91 2.56
N ALA A 30 -19.33 3.41 2.59
CA ALA A 30 -20.11 3.51 3.84
C ALA A 30 -20.24 2.16 4.57
N ARG A 31 -20.20 1.04 3.84
CA ARG A 31 -20.23 -0.32 4.40
C ARG A 31 -18.89 -0.74 4.99
N ASP A 32 -17.78 -0.28 4.42
CA ASP A 32 -16.44 -0.49 4.99
C ASP A 32 -16.33 0.23 6.34
N ILE A 33 -16.87 1.46 6.44
CA ILE A 33 -16.92 2.22 7.69
C ILE A 33 -17.73 1.47 8.77
N ALA A 34 -18.84 0.83 8.40
CA ALA A 34 -19.66 0.04 9.33
C ALA A 34 -18.94 -1.22 9.84
N CYS A 35 -17.97 -1.76 9.09
CA CYS A 35 -17.18 -2.92 9.49
C CYS A 35 -16.12 -2.62 10.56
N GLY A 36 -15.82 -1.34 10.80
CA GLY A 36 -14.82 -0.89 11.76
C GLY A 36 -13.42 -0.73 11.18
N GLU A 37 -12.51 -0.19 11.99
CA GLU A 37 -11.13 0.08 11.57
C GLU A 37 -10.42 -1.19 11.08
N ARG A 38 -9.60 -1.04 10.03
CA ARG A 38 -8.83 -2.14 9.40
C ARG A 38 -9.70 -3.31 8.90
N ARG A 39 -10.97 -3.07 8.60
CA ARG A 39 -11.85 -4.04 7.94
C ARG A 39 -12.57 -3.40 6.75
N TYR A 40 -12.89 -4.21 5.75
CA TYR A 40 -13.69 -3.82 4.61
C TYR A 40 -14.87 -4.77 4.42
N TYR A 41 -15.96 -4.27 3.87
CA TYR A 41 -17.13 -5.04 3.50
C TYR A 41 -16.92 -5.72 2.15
N ASN A 42 -16.96 -7.05 2.12
CA ASN A 42 -16.91 -7.80 0.87
C ASN A 42 -18.33 -7.99 0.32
N GLU A 43 -18.63 -7.37 -0.82
CA GLU A 43 -19.95 -7.46 -1.47
C GLU A 43 -20.31 -8.87 -1.95
N LEU A 44 -19.31 -9.65 -2.38
CA LEU A 44 -19.52 -11.03 -2.85
C LEU A 44 -19.88 -11.97 -1.70
N ARG A 45 -19.24 -11.79 -0.55
CA ARG A 45 -19.44 -12.64 0.63
C ARG A 45 -20.46 -12.07 1.62
N ARG A 46 -20.85 -10.81 1.46
CA ARG A 46 -21.70 -10.04 2.39
C ARG A 46 -21.15 -10.08 3.84
N THR A 47 -19.83 -10.01 3.97
CA THR A 47 -19.13 -10.13 5.25
C THR A 47 -18.02 -9.09 5.37
N CYS A 48 -17.74 -8.66 6.59
CA CYS A 48 -16.56 -7.86 6.89
C CYS A 48 -15.30 -8.74 6.88
N LEU A 49 -14.30 -8.36 6.09
CA LEU A 49 -13.00 -9.01 6.02
C LEU A 49 -11.92 -8.05 6.54
N PRO A 50 -10.83 -8.55 7.15
CA PRO A 50 -9.67 -7.73 7.44
C PRO A 50 -9.02 -7.24 6.13
N TYR A 51 -8.47 -6.02 6.13
CA TYR A 51 -7.59 -5.56 5.05
C TYR A 51 -6.33 -6.40 4.96
#